data_AF-A0A6C0CP89-F1
#
_entry.id   AF-A0A6C0CP89-F1
#
_cell.length_a   1.000
_cell.length_b   1.000
_cell.length_c   1.000
_cell.angle_alpha   90.00
_cell.angle_beta   90.00
_cell.angle_gamma   90.00
#
_symmetry.space_group_name_H-M   'P 1'
#
loop_
_entity.id
_entity.type
_entity.pdbx_description
1 polymer ?
#
loop_
_entity_poly.entity_id
_entity_poly.type
_entity_poly.pdbx_seq_one_letter_code
_entity_poly.pdbx_strand_id
1 'polypeptide(L)'
;MAKSSPSICIPRVFAEITRWQIKDAFTKVLGEDCIERIDMIRKNRNNDNYQRVFIHFKYWPDNERSVMLKDRLVNGLDIKVVYNEPWFWKCSASRVPKPERR
;
A
#
# COMPACT_ATOMS: atom_id res chain seq x y z
N MET A 1 -14.37 19.37 -4.79
CA MET A 1 -14.43 18.01 -4.20
C MET A 1 -13.00 17.59 -3.90
N ALA A 2 -12.63 17.41 -2.64
CA ALA A 2 -11.31 16.90 -2.30
C ALA A 2 -11.19 15.48 -2.88
N LYS A 3 -10.40 15.30 -3.94
CA LYS A 3 -10.08 13.97 -4.45
C LYS A 3 -9.32 13.25 -3.33
N SER A 4 -10.02 12.45 -2.52
CA SER A 4 -9.39 11.60 -1.52
C SER A 4 -8.30 10.79 -2.21
N SER A 5 -7.06 10.94 -1.73
CA SER A 5 -5.92 10.20 -2.27
C SER A 5 -6.23 8.69 -2.26
N PRO A 6 -5.98 7.97 -3.36
CA PRO A 6 -6.31 6.55 -3.43
C PRO A 6 -5.54 5.80 -2.35
N SER A 7 -6.23 4.94 -1.62
CA SER A 7 -5.56 3.99 -0.73
C SER A 7 -4.91 2.90 -1.58
N ILE A 8 -3.79 2.34 -1.13
CA ILE A 8 -3.11 1.24 -1.83
C ILE A 8 -3.57 -0.09 -1.25
N CYS A 9 -3.77 -1.09 -2.11
CA CYS A 9 -3.98 -2.48 -1.72
C CYS A 9 -2.76 -3.33 -2.11
N ILE A 10 -2.31 -4.15 -1.17
CA ILE A 10 -1.38 -5.25 -1.41
C ILE A 10 -2.17 -6.55 -1.20
N PRO A 11 -2.52 -7.28 -2.28
CA PRO A 11 -3.45 -8.42 -2.18
C PRO A 11 -2.93 -9.57 -1.32
N ARG A 12 -1.61 -9.79 -1.33
CA ARG A 12 -0.94 -10.88 -0.64
C ARG A 12 0.44 -10.46 -0.15
N VAL A 13 0.65 -10.63 1.14
CA VAL A 13 1.88 -10.42 1.88
C VAL A 13 2.09 -11.64 2.78
N PHE A 14 3.34 -12.07 3.00
CA PHE A 14 3.63 -13.13 3.96
C PHE A 14 3.12 -12.77 5.37
N ALA A 15 2.61 -13.75 6.11
CA ALA A 15 1.98 -13.52 7.40
C ALA A 15 2.92 -12.97 8.49
N GLU A 16 4.24 -13.13 8.30
CA GLU A 16 5.29 -12.64 9.19
C GLU A 16 5.61 -11.16 8.98
N ILE A 17 5.21 -10.58 7.84
CA ILE A 17 5.49 -9.18 7.55
C ILE A 17 4.74 -8.31 8.55
N THR A 18 5.49 -7.39 9.12
CA THR A 18 4.99 -6.46 10.13
C THR A 18 4.51 -5.16 9.50
N ARG A 19 3.64 -4.45 10.21
CA ARG A 19 3.22 -3.10 9.85
C ARG A 19 4.41 -2.17 9.65
N TRP A 20 5.46 -2.34 10.46
CA TRP A 20 6.68 -1.53 10.38
C TRP A 20 7.43 -1.77 9.07
N GLN A 21 7.59 -3.01 8.63
CA GLN A 21 8.24 -3.33 7.34
C GLN A 21 7.46 -2.75 6.15
N ILE A 22 6.13 -2.79 6.18
CA ILE A 22 5.31 -2.11 5.18
C ILE A 22 5.57 -0.60 5.21
N LYS A 23 5.52 0.02 6.39
CA LYS A 23 5.75 1.46 6.53
C LYS A 23 7.12 1.87 5.99
N ASP A 24 8.18 1.19 6.42
CA ASP A 24 9.56 1.45 6.04
C ASP A 24 9.76 1.36 4.52
N ALA A 25 9.26 0.29 3.88
CA ALA A 25 9.37 0.13 2.43
C ALA A 25 8.69 1.27 1.65
N PHE A 26 7.48 1.66 2.07
CA PHE A 26 6.75 2.74 1.39
C PHE A 26 7.36 4.12 1.66
N THR A 27 7.82 4.39 2.87
CA THR A 27 8.54 5.64 3.19
C THR A 27 9.82 5.76 2.37
N LYS A 28 10.57 4.67 2.17
CA LYS A 28 11.77 4.66 1.30
C LYS A 28 11.44 4.94 -0.17
N VAL A 29 10.35 4.35 -0.69
CA VAL A 29 9.96 4.58 -2.10
C VAL A 29 9.42 5.98 -2.32
N LEU A 30 8.61 6.49 -1.41
CA LEU A 30 7.93 7.78 -1.52
C LEU A 30 8.79 8.97 -1.07
N GLY A 31 9.83 8.71 -0.28
CA GLY A 31 10.74 9.72 0.27
C GLY A 31 10.23 10.43 1.53
N GLU A 32 9.00 10.16 1.98
CA GLU A 32 8.33 10.91 3.06
C GLU A 32 7.43 10.00 3.92
N ASP A 33 7.24 10.34 5.20
CA ASP A 33 6.27 9.68 6.10
C ASP A 33 4.85 10.24 5.91
N CYS A 34 4.25 9.87 4.78
CA CYS A 34 2.92 10.30 4.36
C CYS A 34 1.79 9.30 4.73
N ILE A 35 2.13 8.21 5.42
CA ILE A 35 1.16 7.15 5.76
C ILE A 35 0.36 7.54 7.01
N GLU A 36 -0.96 7.45 6.90
CA GLU A 36 -1.88 7.68 8.02
C GLU A 36 -2.17 6.38 8.79
N ARG A 37 -2.48 5.32 8.05
CA ARG A 37 -3.01 4.07 8.60
C ARG A 37 -2.65 2.90 7.71
N ILE A 38 -2.31 1.78 8.34
CA ILE A 38 -2.08 0.50 7.66
C ILE A 38 -3.00 -0.54 8.28
N ASP A 39 -3.97 -1.00 7.49
CA ASP A 39 -4.87 -2.09 7.84
C ASP A 39 -4.32 -3.40 7.31
N MET A 40 -4.12 -4.37 8.20
CA MET A 40 -3.57 -5.69 7.87
C MET A 40 -4.62 -6.74 8.21
N ILE A 41 -5.16 -7.39 7.18
CA ILE A 41 -6.21 -8.40 7.30
C ILE A 41 -5.57 -9.77 7.10
N ARG A 42 -5.46 -10.56 8.17
CA ARG A 42 -5.02 -11.95 8.07
C ARG A 42 -6.03 -12.78 7.28
N LYS A 43 -5.52 -13.63 6.41
CA LYS A 43 -6.27 -14.58 5.60
C LYS A 43 -5.60 -15.94 5.68
N ASN A 44 -6.42 -16.98 5.66
CA ASN A 44 -5.97 -18.36 5.53
C ASN A 44 -6.71 -18.94 4.33
N ARG A 45 -5.98 -19.55 3.40
CA ARG A 45 -6.56 -20.30 2.28
C ARG A 45 -5.74 -21.56 2.07
N ASN A 46 -6.34 -22.74 2.15
CA ASN A 46 -5.66 -24.02 1.88
C ASN A 46 -4.33 -24.18 2.66
N ASN A 47 -4.35 -23.90 3.98
CA ASN A 47 -3.17 -23.93 4.85
C ASN A 47 -2.07 -22.90 4.52
N ASP A 48 -2.34 -21.97 3.60
CA ASP A 48 -1.49 -20.82 3.33
C ASP A 48 -1.97 -19.60 4.13
N ASN A 49 -1.16 -19.17 5.09
CA ASN A 49 -1.37 -17.97 5.88
C ASN A 49 -0.75 -16.77 5.18
N TYR A 50 -1.58 -15.78 4.86
CA TYR A 50 -1.13 -14.53 4.26
C TYR A 50 -1.89 -13.34 4.83
N GLN A 51 -1.44 -12.15 4.50
CA GLN A 51 -2.10 -10.92 4.86
C GLN A 51 -2.46 -10.15 3.61
N ARG A 52 -3.65 -9.53 3.63
CA ARG A 52 -4.01 -8.45 2.71
C ARG A 52 -3.79 -7.14 3.43
N VAL A 53 -3.07 -6.22 2.80
CA VAL A 53 -2.71 -4.94 3.40
C VAL A 53 -3.37 -3.80 2.65
N PHE A 54 -3.92 -2.85 3.38
CA PHE A 54 -4.41 -1.58 2.86
C PHE A 54 -3.64 -0.43 3.50
N ILE A 55 -3.16 0.50 2.68
CA ILE A 55 -2.35 1.64 3.11
C ILE A 55 -3.14 2.90 2.78
N HIS A 56 -3.41 3.68 3.81
CA HIS A 56 -4.13 4.94 3.73
C HIS A 56 -3.15 6.08 3.98
N PHE A 57 -3.21 7.11 3.13
CA PHE A 57 -2.27 8.23 3.13
C PHE A 57 -2.91 9.48 3.72
N LYS A 58 -2.13 10.23 4.51
CA LYS A 58 -2.52 11.57 5.02
C LYS A 58 -2.59 12.55 3.86
N TYR A 59 -1.59 12.47 3.00
CA TYR A 59 -1.41 13.24 1.77
C TYR A 59 -0.60 12.38 0.79
N TRP A 60 -0.62 12.74 -0.49
CA TRP A 60 0.28 12.11 -1.45
C TRP A 60 1.47 13.04 -1.70
N PRO A 61 2.73 12.56 -1.61
CA PRO A 61 3.89 13.41 -1.85
C PRO A 61 3.90 13.96 -3.28
N ASP A 62 4.38 15.20 -3.42
CA ASP A 62 4.47 15.91 -4.71
C ASP A 62 5.91 15.88 -5.25
N ASN A 63 6.46 14.67 -5.33
CA ASN A 63 7.73 14.41 -6.00
C ASN A 63 7.50 13.58 -7.27
N GLU A 64 8.39 13.72 -8.25
CA GLU A 64 8.26 13.12 -9.58
C GLU A 64 7.91 11.63 -9.53
N ARG A 65 8.63 10.87 -8.68
CA ARG A 65 8.37 9.45 -8.47
C ARG A 65 6.97 9.19 -7.90
N SER A 66 6.59 9.91 -6.85
CA SER A 66 5.28 9.73 -6.20
C SER A 66 4.14 10.12 -7.13
N VAL A 67 4.28 11.18 -7.91
CA VAL A 67 3.32 11.59 -8.94
C VAL A 67 3.15 10.50 -10.00
N MET A 68 4.25 9.94 -10.51
CA MET A 68 4.21 8.83 -11.47
C MET A 68 3.53 7.58 -10.89
N LEU A 69 3.82 7.22 -9.64
CA LEU A 69 3.16 6.09 -8.98
C LEU A 69 1.66 6.34 -8.79
N LYS A 70 1.28 7.56 -8.41
CA LYS A 70 -0.12 7.97 -8.26
C LYS A 70 -0.87 7.85 -9.57
N ASP A 71 -0.30 8.36 -10.66
CA ASP A 71 -0.92 8.35 -11.97
C ASP A 71 -1.20 6.92 -12.44
N ARG A 72 -0.22 6.02 -12.29
CA ARG A 72 -0.41 4.59 -12.58
C ARG A 72 -1.57 3.98 -11.78
N LEU A 73 -1.60 4.23 -10.47
CA LEU A 73 -2.65 3.71 -9.59
C LEU A 73 -4.04 4.25 -9.96
N VAL A 74 -4.15 5.55 -10.28
CA VAL A 74 -5.39 6.20 -10.71
C VAL A 74 -5.88 5.67 -12.05
N ASN A 75 -4.96 5.35 -12.97
CA ASN A 75 -5.27 4.70 -14.25
C ASN A 75 -5.57 3.18 -14.12
N GLY A 76 -5.67 2.65 -12.89
CA GLY A 76 -5.98 1.24 -12.64
C GLY A 76 -4.82 0.28 -12.92
N LEU A 77 -3.61 0.81 -13.10
CA LEU A 77 -2.39 0.03 -13.27
C LEU A 77 -1.79 -0.34 -11.92
N ASP A 78 -1.02 -1.43 -11.94
CA ASP A 78 -0.28 -1.89 -10.78
C ASP A 78 1.14 -1.27 -10.73
N ILE A 79 1.66 -1.12 -9.51
CA ILE A 79 3.05 -0.74 -9.23
C ILE A 79 3.76 -1.87 -8.47
N LYS A 80 5.10 -1.86 -8.50
CA LYS A 80 5.93 -2.78 -7.72
C LYS A 80 6.70 -1.99 -6.66
N VAL A 81 6.61 -2.43 -5.41
CA VAL A 81 7.37 -1.87 -4.29
C VAL A 81 8.35 -2.94 -3.82
N VAL A 82 9.65 -2.69 -4.07
CA VAL A 82 10.74 -3.58 -3.66
C VAL A 82 11.00 -3.34 -2.18
N TYR A 83 10.93 -4.39 -1.36
CA TYR A 83 11.21 -4.31 0.08
C TYR A 83 12.52 -5.02 0.47
N ASN A 84 12.94 -6.01 -0.30
CA ASN A 84 14.22 -6.70 -0.14
C ASN A 84 14.55 -7.40 -1.46
N GLU A 85 15.53 -6.95 -2.23
CA GLU A 85 15.81 -7.52 -3.56
C GLU A 85 16.09 -9.03 -3.51
N PRO A 86 15.51 -9.84 -4.42
CA PRO A 86 14.67 -9.48 -5.57
C PRO A 86 13.17 -9.39 -5.26
N TRP A 87 12.77 -9.44 -4.00
CA TRP A 87 11.38 -9.50 -3.53
C TRP A 87 10.68 -8.13 -3.58
N PHE A 88 9.47 -8.14 -4.13
CA PHE A 88 8.62 -6.97 -4.25
C PHE A 88 7.16 -7.32 -3.97
N TRP A 89 6.39 -6.32 -3.53
CA TRP A 89 4.94 -6.39 -3.50
C TRP A 89 4.35 -5.78 -4.76
N LYS A 90 3.34 -6.46 -5.31
CA LYS A 90 2.48 -5.91 -6.35
C LYS A 90 1.35 -5.12 -5.68
N CYS A 91 1.23 -3.85 -6.02
CA CYS A 91 0.33 -2.91 -5.36
C CYS A 91 -0.63 -2.30 -6.38
N SER A 92 -1.90 -2.17 -6.02
CA SER A 92 -2.95 -1.57 -6.85
C SER A 92 -3.70 -0.49 -6.08
N ALA A 93 -4.46 0.37 -6.76
CA ALA A 93 -5.40 1.23 -6.08
C ALA A 93 -6.47 0.37 -5.37
N SER A 94 -6.78 0.72 -4.12
CA SER A 94 -7.90 0.13 -3.39
C SER A 94 -9.20 0.58 -4.02
N ARG A 95 -10.04 -0.40 -4.37
CA ARG A 95 -11.42 -0.17 -4.81
C ARG A 95 -12.40 -0.16 -3.63
N VAL A 96 -11.91 -0.41 -2.43
CA VAL A 96 -12.70 -0.44 -1.20
C VAL A 96 -12.55 0.91 -0.50
N PRO A 97 -13.64 1.57 -0.10
CA PRO A 97 -13.57 2.81 0.68
C PRO A 97 -12.84 2.56 2.01
N LYS A 98 -12.15 3.59 2.51
CA LYS A 98 -11.50 3.55 3.82
C LYS A 98 -12.58 3.29 4.89
N PRO A 99 -12.46 2.24 5.73
CA PRO A 99 -13.44 1.99 6.76
C PRO A 99 -13.44 3.13 7.78
N GLU A 100 -14.63 3.57 8.19
CA GLU A 100 -14.79 4.54 9.27
C GLU A 100 -14.17 3.98 10.56
N ARG A 101 -13.50 4.85 11.33
CA ARG A 101 -13.04 4.48 12.66
C ARG A 101 -14.28 4.33 13.55
N ARG A 102 -14.53 3.12 14.05
CA ARG A 102 -15.31 2.93 15.29
C ARG A 102 -14.43 3.21 16.49
#